data_AF-A0A9Q1J101-F1
#
_entry.id   AF-A0A9Q1J101-F1
#
_cell.length_a   1.000
_cell.length_b   1.000
_cell.length_c   1.000
_cell.angle_alpha   90.00
_cell.angle_beta   90.00
_cell.angle_gamma   90.00
#
_symmetry.space_group_name_H-M   'P 1'
#
loop_
_entity.id
_entity.type
_entity.pdbx_description
1 polymer ?
#
loop_
_entity_poly.entity_id
_entity_poly.type
_entity_poly.pdbx_seq_one_letter_code
_entity_poly.pdbx_strand_id
1 'polypeptide(L)'
;MLEGLLLQMPLTLLGVVLVLFVLYLLSSTPGEVNAPPGPRPLPLLGNLFHLDLKQLDVSLCELSKKYGYKTVKQALVNYAEEFGDRDIPPIFRDTLKGHGVAFANGNSWKEMRRFTLSNLREFGMGQWGGARRSWRNRATSSRCWTILRASLLTPLCQ
;
A
#
# COMPACT_ATOMS: atom_id res chain seq x y z
N MET A 1 -34.31 6.49 51.82
CA MET A 1 -33.18 7.27 51.26
C MET A 1 -32.20 6.39 50.48
N LEU A 2 -31.93 5.15 50.92
CA LEU A 2 -31.00 4.23 50.26
C LEU A 2 -31.48 3.74 48.87
N GLU A 3 -32.77 3.43 48.72
CA GLU A 3 -33.39 2.97 47.46
C GLU A 3 -33.32 3.99 46.32
N GLY A 4 -33.45 5.28 46.64
CA GLY A 4 -33.36 6.36 45.65
C GLY A 4 -31.94 6.55 45.13
N LEU A 5 -30.93 6.31 45.97
CA LEU A 5 -29.52 6.44 45.60
C LEU A 5 -29.06 5.26 44.72
N LEU A 6 -29.60 4.06 44.96
CA LEU A 6 -29.29 2.86 44.18
C LEU A 6 -29.79 2.94 42.73
N LEU A 7 -30.94 3.59 42.48
CA LEU A 7 -31.48 3.81 41.14
C LEU A 7 -30.78 4.95 40.39
N GLN A 8 -30.22 5.94 41.09
CA GLN A 8 -29.55 7.09 40.48
C GLN A 8 -28.24 6.72 39.76
N MET A 9 -27.46 5.79 40.35
CA MET A 9 -26.15 5.38 39.82
C MET A 9 -26.19 4.74 38.42
N PRO A 10 -27.03 3.73 38.14
CA PRO A 10 -27.07 3.11 36.80
C PRO A 10 -27.63 4.07 35.74
N LEU A 11 -28.59 4.94 36.10
CA LEU A 11 -29.14 5.94 35.16
C LEU A 11 -28.09 6.97 34.75
N THR A 12 -27.30 7.48 35.71
CA THR A 12 -26.21 8.42 35.40
C THR A 12 -25.10 7.76 34.57
N LEU A 13 -24.73 6.52 34.88
CA LEU A 13 -23.72 5.76 34.11
C LEU A 13 -24.16 5.53 32.66
N LEU A 14 -25.41 5.09 32.45
CA LEU A 14 -25.98 4.92 31.11
C LEU A 14 -26.05 6.24 30.35
N GLY A 15 -26.44 7.33 31.02
CA GLY A 15 -26.44 8.66 30.44
C GLY A 15 -25.05 9.12 29.99
N VAL A 16 -24.03 8.92 30.81
CA VAL A 16 -22.64 9.26 30.47
C VAL A 16 -22.13 8.40 29.31
N VAL A 17 -22.40 7.09 29.31
CA VAL A 17 -22.02 6.19 28.23
C VAL A 17 -22.72 6.57 26.91
N LEU A 18 -24.02 6.90 26.96
CA LEU A 18 -24.76 7.37 25.79
C LEU A 18 -24.22 8.71 25.27
N VAL A 19 -23.92 9.65 26.15
CA VAL A 19 -23.33 10.94 25.77
C VAL A 19 -21.93 10.75 25.18
N LEU A 20 -21.08 9.91 25.77
CA LEU A 20 -19.76 9.58 25.21
C LEU A 20 -19.89 8.87 23.86
N PHE A 21 -20.86 7.98 23.71
CA PHE A 21 -21.13 7.30 22.45
C PHE A 21 -21.60 8.29 21.38
N VAL A 22 -22.51 9.21 21.72
CA VAL A 22 -22.99 10.26 20.81
C VAL A 22 -21.86 11.24 20.46
N LEU A 23 -21.05 11.66 21.42
CA LEU A 23 -19.86 12.48 21.17
C LEU A 23 -18.85 11.74 20.29
N TYR A 24 -18.66 10.44 20.52
CA TYR A 24 -17.82 9.60 19.67
C TYR A 24 -18.37 9.54 18.23
N LEU A 25 -19.68 9.37 18.05
CA LEU A 25 -20.32 9.38 16.73
C LEU A 25 -20.20 10.75 16.03
N LEU A 26 -20.37 11.84 16.77
CA LEU A 26 -20.22 13.22 16.25
C LEU A 26 -18.77 13.52 15.88
N SER A 27 -17.82 13.11 16.72
CA SER A 27 -16.38 13.25 16.47
C SER A 27 -15.87 12.36 15.33
N SER A 28 -16.54 11.22 15.11
CA SER A 28 -16.22 10.28 14.04
C SER A 28 -16.75 10.72 12.67
N THR A 29 -17.44 11.87 12.57
CA THR A 29 -17.78 12.42 11.27
C THR A 29 -16.48 12.84 10.57
N PRO A 30 -16.11 12.21 9.43
CA PRO A 30 -14.86 12.53 8.77
C PRO A 30 -14.98 13.92 8.16
N GLY A 31 -14.40 14.90 8.85
CA GLY A 31 -14.16 16.24 8.34
C GLY A 31 -12.89 16.22 7.50
N GLU A 32 -13.04 16.06 6.18
CA GLU A 32 -11.93 16.31 5.26
C GLU A 32 -12.45 17.11 4.06
N VAL A 33 -12.09 18.39 4.03
CA VAL A 33 -12.59 19.39 3.07
C VAL A 33 -12.13 19.11 1.63
N ASN A 34 -11.14 18.22 1.44
CA ASN A 34 -10.55 17.88 0.14
C ASN A 34 -10.48 16.38 -0.17
N ALA A 35 -11.13 15.53 0.64
CA ALA A 35 -11.13 14.09 0.38
C ALA A 35 -11.95 13.76 -0.87
N PRO A 36 -11.55 12.73 -1.65
CA PRO A 36 -12.39 12.22 -2.71
C PRO A 36 -13.73 11.77 -2.12
N PRO A 37 -14.87 12.08 -2.77
CA PRO A 37 -16.17 11.68 -2.27
C PRO A 37 -16.19 10.16 -2.14
N GLY A 38 -16.65 9.64 -1.01
CA GLY A 38 -16.63 8.21 -0.74
C GLY A 38 -17.76 7.78 0.20
N PRO A 39 -18.01 6.47 0.34
CA PRO A 39 -18.99 5.96 1.29
C PRO A 39 -18.53 6.28 2.71
N ARG A 40 -19.44 6.79 3.54
CA ARG A 40 -19.12 7.15 4.92
C ARG A 40 -18.78 5.89 5.72
N PRO A 41 -17.59 5.84 6.35
CA PRO A 41 -17.20 4.71 7.18
C PRO A 41 -18.06 4.60 8.43
N LEU A 42 -18.38 3.36 8.83
CA LEU A 42 -18.96 3.08 10.14
C LEU A 42 -17.91 3.29 11.24
N PRO A 43 -18.32 3.76 12.43
CA PRO A 43 -17.43 3.82 13.58
C PRO A 43 -16.87 2.41 13.89
N LEU A 44 -15.56 2.33 14.19
CA LEU A 44 -14.77 1.10 14.47
C LEU A 44 -14.56 0.13 13.31
N LEU A 45 -15.56 -0.11 12.46
CA LEU A 45 -15.47 -1.11 11.38
C LEU A 45 -15.19 -0.54 9.99
N GLY A 46 -15.34 0.78 9.82
CA GLY A 46 -15.14 1.43 8.54
C GLY A 46 -16.12 0.96 7.47
N ASN A 47 -15.61 0.68 6.27
CA ASN A 47 -16.38 0.13 5.15
C ASN A 47 -16.28 -1.41 5.05
N LEU A 48 -15.80 -2.11 6.09
CA LEU A 48 -15.50 -3.55 6.00
C LEU A 48 -16.73 -4.38 5.62
N PHE A 49 -17.91 -4.06 6.15
CA PHE A 49 -19.17 -4.74 5.78
C PHE A 49 -19.65 -4.44 4.35
N HIS A 50 -19.19 -3.34 3.75
CA HIS A 50 -19.54 -2.96 2.39
C HIS A 50 -18.64 -3.64 1.34
N LEU A 51 -17.54 -4.27 1.79
CA LEU A 51 -16.56 -4.93 0.94
C LEU A 51 -16.71 -6.44 1.10
N ASP A 52 -17.20 -7.10 0.05
CA ASP A 52 -17.21 -8.57 0.02
C ASP A 52 -15.77 -9.07 -0.16
N LEU A 53 -15.20 -9.64 0.91
CA LEU A 53 -13.82 -10.15 0.92
C LEU A 53 -13.60 -11.30 -0.08
N LYS A 54 -14.67 -11.98 -0.54
CA LYS A 54 -14.55 -13.00 -1.58
C LYS A 54 -14.35 -12.40 -2.98
N GLN A 55 -14.80 -11.17 -3.20
CA GLN A 55 -14.76 -10.45 -4.49
C GLN A 55 -14.39 -8.98 -4.28
N LEU A 56 -13.25 -8.77 -3.63
CA LEU A 56 -12.78 -7.44 -3.22
C LEU A 56 -12.40 -6.56 -4.41
N ASP A 57 -11.92 -7.17 -5.49
CA ASP A 57 -11.58 -6.51 -6.76
C ASP A 57 -12.81 -5.94 -7.48
N VAL A 58 -13.92 -6.69 -7.51
CA VAL A 58 -15.16 -6.27 -8.16
C VAL A 58 -15.81 -5.13 -7.37
N SER A 59 -15.94 -5.28 -6.05
CA SER A 59 -16.56 -4.29 -5.18
C SER A 59 -15.79 -2.96 -5.16
N LEU A 60 -14.45 -3.00 -5.12
CA LEU A 60 -13.63 -1.79 -5.25
C LEU A 60 -13.71 -1.16 -6.64
N CYS A 61 -13.82 -1.96 -7.70
CA CYS A 61 -14.02 -1.45 -9.05
C CYS A 61 -15.33 -0.67 -9.18
N GLU A 62 -16.44 -1.21 -8.67
CA GLU A 62 -17.73 -0.51 -8.64
C GLU A 62 -17.69 0.79 -7.83
N LEU A 63 -17.06 0.75 -6.65
CA LEU A 63 -16.83 1.94 -5.83
C LEU A 63 -16.01 2.99 -6.59
N SER A 64 -14.92 2.59 -7.24
CA SER A 64 -14.08 3.51 -8.01
C SER A 64 -14.85 4.17 -9.15
N LYS A 65 -15.69 3.41 -9.87
CA LYS A 65 -16.52 3.95 -10.96
C LYS A 65 -17.54 4.97 -10.45
N LYS A 66 -18.14 4.69 -9.29
CA LYS A 66 -19.19 5.54 -8.70
C LYS A 66 -18.64 6.80 -8.04
N TYR A 67 -17.47 6.72 -7.43
CA TYR A 67 -17.01 7.76 -6.50
C TYR A 67 -15.72 8.46 -6.91
N GLY A 68 -14.87 7.92 -7.79
CA GLY A 68 -13.54 8.54 -7.92
C GLY A 68 -12.58 8.09 -8.98
N TYR A 69 -12.97 7.34 -10.02
CA TYR A 69 -12.01 6.85 -11.03
C TYR A 69 -11.18 7.99 -11.65
N LYS A 70 -11.84 9.11 -11.99
CA LYS A 70 -11.16 10.29 -12.54
C LYS A 70 -10.19 10.91 -11.52
N THR A 71 -10.64 11.07 -10.28
CA THR A 71 -9.86 11.66 -9.18
C THR A 71 -8.63 10.81 -8.84
N VAL A 72 -8.79 9.49 -8.73
CA VAL A 72 -7.69 8.55 -8.45
C VAL A 72 -6.68 8.55 -9.59
N LYS A 73 -7.15 8.52 -10.84
CA LYS A 73 -6.26 8.59 -12.01
C LYS A 73 -5.48 9.91 -12.03
N GLN A 74 -6.15 11.04 -11.79
CA GLN A 74 -5.49 12.35 -11.77
C GLN A 74 -4.49 12.46 -10.61
N ALA A 75 -4.83 11.93 -9.43
CA ALA A 75 -3.92 11.88 -8.29
C ALA A 75 -2.66 11.07 -8.62
N LEU A 76 -2.82 9.86 -9.15
CA LEU A 76 -1.70 8.97 -9.47
C LEU A 76 -0.82 9.47 -10.63
N VAL A 77 -1.40 10.19 -11.60
CA VAL A 77 -0.64 10.70 -12.76
C VAL A 77 0.04 12.04 -12.42
N ASN A 78 -0.65 12.97 -11.77
CA ASN A 78 -0.14 14.31 -11.52
C ASN A 78 0.77 14.36 -10.28
N TYR A 79 0.49 13.55 -9.27
CA TYR A 79 1.22 13.52 -8.00
C TYR A 79 1.97 12.19 -7.82
N ALA A 80 2.48 11.61 -8.92
CA ALA A 80 3.08 10.28 -8.93
C ALA A 80 4.31 10.13 -8.02
N GLU A 81 5.04 11.24 -7.78
CA GLU A 81 6.18 11.28 -6.86
C GLU A 81 5.73 11.29 -5.39
N GLU A 82 4.61 11.93 -5.09
CA GLU A 82 4.05 12.06 -3.74
C GLU A 82 3.33 10.77 -3.30
N PHE A 83 2.63 10.11 -4.23
CA PHE A 83 2.07 8.77 -4.05
C PHE A 83 3.09 7.65 -4.34
N GLY A 84 4.36 8.00 -4.58
CA GLY A 84 5.42 7.04 -4.86
C GLY A 84 5.95 6.32 -3.62
N ASP A 85 5.74 6.91 -2.44
CA ASP A 85 6.20 6.36 -1.18
C ASP A 85 5.36 5.16 -0.73
N ARG A 86 6.06 4.09 -0.35
CA ARG A 86 5.47 2.84 0.14
C ARG A 86 5.68 2.75 1.63
N ASP A 87 4.61 2.47 2.36
CA ASP A 87 4.75 2.16 3.77
C ASP A 87 5.30 0.74 3.93
N ILE A 88 6.47 0.64 4.54
CA ILE A 88 7.21 -0.61 4.67
C ILE A 88 6.63 -1.34 5.88
N PRO A 89 6.05 -2.55 5.69
CA PRO A 89 5.55 -3.33 6.81
C PRO A 89 6.66 -3.52 7.85
N PRO A 90 6.36 -3.45 9.15
CA PRO A 90 7.36 -3.48 10.21
C PRO A 90 8.25 -4.73 10.14
N ILE A 91 7.70 -5.85 9.67
CA ILE A 91 8.42 -7.13 9.43
C ILE A 91 9.62 -6.97 8.49
N PHE A 92 9.52 -6.06 7.52
CA PHE A 92 10.55 -5.84 6.50
C PHE A 92 11.47 -4.66 6.82
N ARG A 93 11.16 -3.83 7.82
CA ARG A 93 11.98 -2.65 8.15
C ARG A 93 13.39 -3.05 8.60
N ASP A 94 13.50 -4.10 9.42
CA ASP A 94 14.79 -4.54 9.96
C ASP A 94 15.65 -5.24 8.91
N THR A 95 15.03 -6.06 8.06
CA THR A 95 15.73 -6.83 7.02
C THR A 95 16.12 -5.98 5.82
N LEU A 96 15.25 -5.04 5.42
CA LEU A 96 15.45 -4.28 4.19
C LEU A 96 15.99 -2.88 4.43
N LYS A 97 15.93 -2.31 5.65
CA LYS A 97 16.46 -0.97 5.98
C LYS A 97 16.12 0.11 4.94
N GLY A 98 15.00 0.00 4.23
CA GLY A 98 14.62 0.89 3.12
C GLY A 98 15.39 0.70 1.80
N HIS A 99 16.02 -0.45 1.58
CA HIS A 99 16.78 -0.81 0.38
C HIS A 99 16.07 -1.94 -0.40
N GLY A 100 16.21 -1.93 -1.72
CA GLY A 100 15.66 -2.95 -2.62
C GLY A 100 14.53 -2.46 -3.54
N VAL A 101 14.25 -3.20 -4.61
CA VAL A 101 13.32 -2.76 -5.68
C VAL A 101 11.85 -2.77 -5.22
N ALA A 102 11.50 -3.60 -4.23
CA ALA A 102 10.12 -3.78 -3.78
C ALA A 102 9.72 -2.82 -2.64
N PHE A 103 10.62 -2.54 -1.71
CA PHE A 103 10.31 -1.83 -0.46
C PHE A 103 11.27 -0.67 -0.16
N ALA A 104 12.02 -0.16 -1.14
CA ALA A 104 12.74 1.11 -1.02
C ALA A 104 11.88 2.29 -1.50
N ASN A 105 12.21 3.49 -1.00
CA ASN A 105 11.56 4.75 -1.33
C ASN A 105 12.56 5.77 -1.90
N GLY A 106 12.06 6.84 -2.52
CA GLY A 106 12.88 7.94 -3.03
C GLY A 106 13.89 7.56 -4.11
N ASN A 107 15.08 8.16 -4.05
CA ASN A 107 16.12 8.02 -5.09
C ASN A 107 16.74 6.61 -5.14
N SER A 108 16.91 5.95 -3.99
CA SER A 108 17.49 4.60 -3.92
C SER A 108 16.64 3.59 -4.69
N TRP A 109 15.31 3.71 -4.61
CA TRP A 109 14.40 2.90 -5.42
C TRP A 109 14.50 3.20 -6.92
N LYS A 110 14.59 4.48 -7.31
CA LYS A 110 14.70 4.87 -8.72
C LYS A 110 15.98 4.32 -9.35
N GLU A 111 17.10 4.41 -8.64
CA GLU A 111 18.40 3.89 -9.10
C GLU A 111 18.37 2.37 -9.24
N MET A 112 17.91 1.67 -8.20
CA MET A 112 17.82 0.20 -8.22
C MET A 112 16.87 -0.28 -9.32
N ARG A 113 15.71 0.38 -9.51
CA ARG A 113 14.77 0.05 -10.59
C ARG A 113 15.39 0.25 -11.97
N ARG A 114 16.07 1.38 -12.22
CA ARG A 114 16.74 1.63 -13.51
C ARG A 114 17.80 0.57 -13.79
N PHE A 115 18.62 0.26 -12.80
CA PHE A 115 19.65 -0.78 -12.89
C PHE A 115 19.06 -2.17 -13.17
N THR A 116 18.05 -2.59 -12.40
CA THR A 116 17.42 -3.90 -12.61
C THR A 116 16.75 -3.97 -13.99
N LEU A 117 16.01 -2.95 -14.41
CA LEU A 117 15.33 -2.95 -15.71
C LEU A 117 16.29 -2.91 -16.90
N SER A 118 17.43 -2.20 -16.80
CA SER A 118 18.45 -2.19 -17.85
C SER A 118 19.04 -3.59 -18.04
N ASN A 119 19.40 -4.25 -16.94
CA ASN A 119 19.90 -5.63 -16.96
C ASN A 119 18.84 -6.60 -17.52
N LEU A 120 17.59 -6.52 -17.05
CA LEU A 120 16.51 -7.41 -17.54
C LEU A 120 16.24 -7.25 -19.04
N ARG A 121 16.37 -6.02 -19.58
CA ARG A 121 16.26 -5.77 -21.02
C ARG A 121 17.43 -6.36 -21.80
N GLU A 122 18.65 -6.27 -21.27
CA GLU A 122 19.83 -6.94 -21.85
C GLU A 122 19.70 -8.46 -21.85
N PHE A 123 19.05 -9.03 -20.83
CA PHE A 123 18.69 -10.45 -20.79
C PHE A 123 17.56 -10.83 -21.76
N GLY A 124 16.96 -9.87 -22.47
CA GLY A 124 15.92 -10.11 -23.45
C GLY A 124 14.53 -10.35 -22.85
N MET A 125 14.28 -9.86 -21.62
CA MET A 125 12.95 -9.91 -21.01
C MET A 125 12.08 -8.78 -21.60
N GLY A 126 11.02 -9.15 -22.33
CA GLY A 126 10.11 -8.20 -23.00
C GLY A 126 10.12 -8.26 -24.53
N GLN A 127 11.10 -8.92 -25.13
CA GLN A 127 11.15 -9.26 -26.56
C GLN A 127 10.54 -10.66 -26.78
N TRP A 128 9.27 -10.82 -26.39
CA TRP A 128 8.49 -12.06 -26.58
C TRP A 128 7.96 -12.23 -28.01
N GLY A 129 8.73 -11.79 -29.00
CA GLY A 129 8.47 -11.97 -30.42
C GLY A 129 9.75 -12.35 -31.15
N GLY A 130 10.08 -13.65 -31.16
CA GLY A 130 11.02 -14.18 -32.16
C GLY A 130 12.35 -14.82 -31.70
N ALA A 131 12.53 -15.26 -30.45
CA ALA A 131 13.79 -15.93 -30.07
C ALA A 131 13.63 -17.14 -29.14
N ARG A 132 12.88 -18.16 -29.58
CA ARG A 132 12.84 -19.49 -28.90
C ARG A 132 14.08 -20.37 -29.12
N ARG A 133 15.03 -19.97 -29.97
CA ARG A 133 16.24 -20.77 -30.27
C ARG A 133 17.54 -20.27 -29.64
N SER A 134 17.51 -19.18 -28.86
CA SER A 134 18.75 -18.50 -28.39
C SER A 134 18.99 -18.53 -26.88
N TRP A 135 18.26 -19.38 -26.15
CA TRP A 135 18.40 -19.50 -24.68
C TRP A 135 19.33 -20.63 -24.24
N ARG A 136 19.72 -21.57 -25.12
CA ARG A 136 20.58 -22.71 -24.75
C ARG A 136 22.07 -22.37 -24.64
N ASN A 137 22.55 -21.36 -25.38
CA ASN A 137 24.00 -21.07 -25.48
C ASN A 137 24.46 -19.83 -24.70
N ARG A 138 23.57 -19.15 -23.97
CA ARG A 138 23.91 -17.92 -23.24
C ARG A 138 24.10 -18.13 -21.73
N ALA A 139 23.54 -19.18 -21.15
CA ALA A 139 23.76 -19.56 -19.75
C ALA A 139 25.15 -20.21 -19.51
N THR A 140 25.86 -20.60 -20.56
CA THR A 140 27.20 -21.24 -20.51
C THR A 140 28.34 -20.32 -20.94
N SER A 141 28.07 -19.04 -21.22
CA SER A 141 29.10 -18.05 -21.52
C SER A 141 29.78 -17.58 -20.24
N SER A 142 31.10 -17.73 -20.15
CA SER A 142 31.94 -17.34 -19.01
C SER A 142 31.74 -15.89 -18.56
N ARG A 143 31.28 -15.00 -19.46
CA ARG A 143 30.96 -13.59 -19.14
C ARG A 143 29.75 -13.44 -18.22
N CYS A 144 28.78 -14.35 -18.27
CA CYS A 144 27.58 -14.30 -17.41
C CYS A 144 27.95 -14.59 -15.95
N TRP A 145 28.88 -15.51 -15.73
CA TRP A 145 29.47 -15.76 -14.41
C TRP A 145 30.33 -14.58 -13.94
N THR A 146 31.03 -13.87 -14.81
CA THR A 146 31.83 -12.69 -14.41
C THR A 146 30.95 -11.54 -13.94
N ILE A 147 29.82 -11.29 -14.60
CA ILE A 147 28.88 -10.22 -14.22
C ILE A 147 28.13 -10.56 -12.93
N LEU A 148 27.66 -11.80 -12.78
CA LEU A 148 27.01 -12.24 -11.54
C LEU A 148 27.98 -12.24 -10.34
N ARG A 149 29.25 -12.61 -10.59
CA ARG A 149 30.31 -12.62 -9.59
C ARG A 149 30.78 -11.20 -9.23
N ALA A 150 30.79 -10.25 -10.17
CA ALA A 150 31.08 -8.84 -9.89
C ALA A 150 30.01 -8.17 -9.03
N SER A 151 28.74 -8.53 -9.21
CA SER A 151 27.62 -8.01 -8.41
C SER A 151 27.47 -8.65 -7.03
N LEU A 152 28.04 -9.84 -6.80
CA LEU A 152 28.01 -10.55 -5.50
C LEU A 152 29.29 -10.39 -4.66
N LEU A 153 30.38 -9.87 -5.24
CA LEU A 153 31.68 -9.69 -4.57
C LEU A 153 32.15 -8.23 -4.50
N THR A 154 31.29 -7.24 -4.74
CA THR A 154 31.58 -5.86 -4.35
C THR A 154 31.16 -5.70 -2.88
N PRO A 155 32.09 -5.74 -1.91
CA PRO A 155 31.75 -5.45 -0.53
C PRO A 155 31.35 -3.98 -0.44
N LEU A 156 30.36 -3.73 0.40
CA LEU A 156 30.16 -2.50 1.15
C LEU A 156 31.47 -1.69 1.33
N CYS A 157 31.68 -0.66 0.50
CA CYS A 157 32.49 0.53 0.79
C CYS A 157 32.40 1.49 -0.39
N GLN A 158 31.45 2.43 -0.33
CA GLN A 158 31.79 3.82 -0.06
C GLN A 158 30.56 4.54 0.53
#